data_AF-A0A9D3UGQ4-F1
#
_entry.id   AF-A0A9D3UGQ4-F1
#
_cell.length_a   1.000
_cell.length_b   1.000
_cell.length_c   1.000
_cell.angle_alpha   90.00
_cell.angle_beta   90.00
_cell.angle_gamma   90.00
#
_symmetry.space_group_name_H-M   'P 1'
#
loop_
_entity.id
_entity.type
_entity.pdbx_description
1 polymer ?
#
loop_
_entity_poly.entity_id
_entity_poly.type
_entity_poly.pdbx_seq_one_letter_code
_entity_poly.pdbx_strand_id
1 'polypeptide(L)'
;MELDLEFKILSEDRLRKLEEPFCMEEIKEAVWSGNESKAPGLDGFNLCFFRKCWEIVKNDLFGLISEFFTTEKLEKSINSSFITLIPKVENPIEISNFRPICLVSSLYKIVSKVLSRRLREIVREVVSDTQCVFIRGRQIIDGVLMANELIHLEKKKGGDGGYLIFKLDFSKAYDCVRWDFLELVMCKMGFVDKWRGLMLEYISTARATMILNGSSSKEFSFHRGLR
;
A
#
# COMPACT_ATOMS: atom_id res chain seq x y z
N MET A 1 8.90 -24.13 -5.59
CA MET A 1 10.18 -23.49 -5.21
C MET A 1 10.05 -23.16 -3.74
N GLU A 2 10.56 -24.03 -2.87
CA GLU A 2 10.67 -23.73 -1.45
C GLU A 2 11.78 -22.69 -1.28
N LEU A 3 11.37 -21.46 -0.98
CA LEU A 3 12.28 -20.43 -0.50
C LEU A 3 12.44 -20.66 1.00
N ASP A 4 13.63 -21.09 1.40
CA ASP A 4 14.01 -21.21 2.80
C ASP A 4 14.34 -19.80 3.34
N LEU A 5 13.28 -19.04 3.62
CA LEU A 5 13.35 -17.70 4.17
C LEU A 5 12.75 -17.75 5.58
N GLU A 6 13.59 -17.54 6.58
CA GLU A 6 13.14 -17.36 7.96
C GLU A 6 12.53 -15.96 8.13
N PHE A 7 11.24 -15.92 8.46
CA PHE A 7 10.53 -14.69 8.79
C PHE A 7 10.20 -14.65 10.28
N LYS A 8 10.22 -13.44 10.85
CA LYS A 8 9.60 -13.22 12.16
C LYS A 8 8.10 -13.51 12.04
N ILE A 9 7.56 -14.30 12.96
CA ILE A 9 6.16 -14.71 12.98
C ILE A 9 5.38 -13.82 13.94
N LEU A 10 4.17 -13.43 13.55
CA LEU A 10 3.25 -12.64 14.39
C LEU A 10 2.84 -13.40 15.66
N SER A 11 2.73 -12.65 16.76
CA SER A 11 2.17 -13.17 18.02
C SER A 11 0.65 -13.35 17.94
N GLU A 12 0.10 -14.36 18.64
CA GLU A 12 -1.33 -14.69 18.58
C GLU A 12 -2.25 -13.52 18.98
N ASP A 13 -1.88 -12.75 20.01
CA ASP A 13 -2.68 -11.61 20.47
C ASP A 13 -2.83 -10.52 19.39
N ARG A 14 -1.86 -10.40 18.48
CA ARG A 14 -1.90 -9.45 17.36
C ARG A 14 -2.74 -9.96 16.19
N LEU A 15 -2.75 -11.28 15.98
CA LEU A 15 -3.58 -11.92 14.96
C LEU A 15 -5.06 -11.66 15.20
N ARG A 16 -5.50 -11.77 16.47
CA ARG A 16 -6.90 -11.50 16.86
C ARG A 16 -7.38 -10.11 16.42
N LYS A 17 -6.52 -9.09 16.52
CA LYS A 17 -6.87 -7.71 16.09
C LYS A 17 -7.11 -7.57 14.60
N LEU A 18 -6.51 -8.43 13.77
CA LEU A 18 -6.78 -8.43 12.33
C LEU A 18 -8.12 -9.10 11.99
N GLU A 19 -8.62 -9.97 12.86
CA GLU A 19 -9.86 -10.75 12.68
C GLU A 19 -11.11 -10.07 13.27
N GLU A 20 -10.93 -9.01 14.05
CA GLU A 20 -12.03 -8.22 14.59
C GLU A 20 -12.76 -7.45 13.49
N PRO A 21 -14.10 -7.39 13.47
CA PRO A 21 -14.83 -6.51 12.56
C PRO A 21 -14.40 -5.04 12.65
N PHE A 22 -14.50 -4.30 11.55
CA PHE A 22 -14.25 -2.85 11.57
C PHE A 22 -15.33 -2.13 12.39
N CYS A 23 -14.94 -1.10 13.15
CA CYS A 23 -15.90 -0.25 13.86
C CYS A 23 -16.09 1.10 13.14
N MET A 24 -17.19 1.80 13.46
CA MET A 24 -17.48 3.10 12.85
C MET A 24 -16.43 4.15 13.17
N GLU A 25 -15.86 4.10 14.38
CA GLU A 25 -14.77 4.98 14.82
C GLU A 25 -13.52 4.79 13.96
N GLU A 26 -13.14 3.55 13.67
CA GLU A 26 -11.99 3.22 12.82
C GLU A 26 -12.16 3.80 11.40
N ILE A 27 -13.36 3.68 10.83
CA ILE A 27 -13.69 4.24 9.52
C ILE A 27 -13.70 5.77 9.56
N LYS A 28 -14.28 6.37 10.60
CA LYS A 28 -14.29 7.83 10.78
C LYS A 28 -12.86 8.37 10.87
N GLU A 29 -12.01 7.73 11.66
CA GLU A 29 -10.60 8.10 11.77
C GLU A 29 -9.85 7.96 10.44
N ALA A 30 -10.19 6.97 9.61
CA ALA A 30 -9.63 6.82 8.28
C ALA A 30 -9.99 8.03 7.39
N VAL A 31 -11.24 8.49 7.42
CA VAL A 31 -11.70 9.68 6.70
C VAL A 31 -11.03 10.97 7.21
N TRP A 32 -10.96 11.17 8.53
CA TRP A 32 -10.41 12.39 9.15
C TRP A 32 -8.88 12.48 9.10
N SER A 33 -8.17 11.36 9.02
CA SER A 33 -6.71 11.36 8.86
C SER A 33 -6.23 11.50 7.42
N GLY A 34 -7.15 11.43 6.45
CA GLY A 34 -6.85 11.68 5.04
C GLY A 34 -6.64 13.17 4.72
N ASN A 35 -6.13 13.47 3.52
CA ASN A 35 -6.07 14.83 3.01
C ASN A 35 -7.34 15.10 2.19
N GLU A 36 -8.09 16.12 2.59
CA GLU A 36 -9.39 16.50 1.98
C GLU A 36 -9.30 16.84 0.50
N SER A 37 -8.19 17.45 0.08
CA SER A 37 -8.00 18.02 -1.25
C SER A 37 -7.34 17.06 -2.23
N LYS A 38 -7.18 15.77 -1.88
CA LYS A 38 -6.70 14.77 -2.84
C LYS A 38 -7.69 14.64 -4.00
N ALA A 39 -7.14 14.53 -5.21
CA ALA A 39 -7.92 14.34 -6.42
C ALA A 39 -8.90 13.17 -6.26
N PRO A 40 -10.18 13.32 -6.64
CA PRO A 40 -11.18 12.26 -6.56
C PRO A 40 -10.93 11.20 -7.65
N GLY A 41 -11.75 10.13 -7.64
CA GLY A 41 -11.89 9.27 -8.81
C GLY A 41 -12.77 9.94 -9.87
N LEU A 42 -13.27 9.16 -10.85
CA LEU A 42 -14.27 9.67 -11.79
C LEU A 42 -15.62 9.99 -11.15
N ASP A 43 -15.88 9.47 -9.96
CA ASP A 43 -17.06 9.80 -9.16
C ASP A 43 -17.07 11.28 -8.71
N GLY A 44 -15.93 11.97 -8.78
CA GLY A 44 -15.80 13.39 -8.40
C GLY A 44 -15.80 13.64 -6.90
N PHE A 45 -16.02 12.61 -6.07
CA PHE A 45 -16.07 12.75 -4.61
C PHE A 45 -14.69 12.63 -3.99
N ASN A 46 -14.24 13.70 -3.36
CA ASN A 46 -13.02 13.72 -2.55
C ASN A 46 -13.34 13.48 -1.06
N LEU A 47 -12.32 13.41 -0.19
CA LEU A 47 -12.54 13.20 1.25
C LEU A 47 -13.25 14.38 1.93
N CYS A 48 -13.22 15.59 1.36
CA CYS A 48 -13.98 16.73 1.87
C CYS A 48 -15.50 16.46 1.83
N PHE A 49 -15.99 15.84 0.75
CA PHE A 49 -17.38 15.40 0.65
C PHE A 49 -17.77 14.46 1.79
N PHE A 50 -16.98 13.42 2.04
CA PHE A 50 -17.27 12.45 3.11
C PHE A 50 -17.25 13.07 4.51
N ARG A 51 -16.44 14.11 4.74
CA ARG A 51 -16.44 14.84 6.01
C ARG A 51 -17.68 15.72 6.16
N LYS A 52 -18.00 16.51 5.13
CA LYS A 52 -19.14 17.44 5.16
C LYS A 52 -20.48 16.72 5.20
N CYS A 53 -20.57 15.59 4.52
CA CYS A 53 -21.79 14.78 4.42
C CYS A 53 -21.77 13.56 5.35
N TRP A 54 -20.88 13.52 6.35
CA TRP A 54 -20.66 12.35 7.21
C TRP A 54 -21.96 11.80 7.81
N GLU A 55 -22.81 12.67 8.38
CA GLU A 55 -24.06 12.24 9.00
C GLU A 55 -25.03 11.57 8.03
N ILE A 56 -24.89 11.85 6.73
CA ILE A 56 -25.70 11.25 5.66
C ILE A 56 -25.08 9.91 5.24
N VAL A 57 -23.77 9.88 4.96
CA VAL A 57 -23.11 8.73 4.29
C VAL A 57 -22.48 7.71 5.24
N LYS A 58 -22.38 7.98 6.55
CA LYS A 58 -21.64 7.13 7.50
C LYS A 58 -22.15 5.69 7.56
N ASN A 59 -23.47 5.49 7.48
CA ASN A 59 -24.07 4.16 7.59
C ASN A 59 -23.83 3.35 6.31
N ASP A 60 -23.94 3.98 5.14
CA ASP A 60 -23.64 3.34 3.86
C ASP A 60 -22.15 2.96 3.77
N LEU A 61 -21.27 3.87 4.20
CA LEU A 61 -19.83 3.62 4.23
C LEU A 61 -19.47 2.49 5.21
N PHE A 62 -20.09 2.46 6.38
CA PHE A 62 -19.90 1.39 7.35
C PHE A 62 -20.43 0.04 6.82
N GLY A 63 -21.62 0.03 6.22
CA GLY A 63 -22.20 -1.17 5.61
C GLY A 63 -21.28 -1.74 4.53
N LEU A 64 -20.82 -0.90 3.61
CA LEU A 64 -19.90 -1.27 2.54
C LEU A 64 -18.59 -1.90 3.05
N ILE A 65 -17.95 -1.25 4.03
CA ILE A 65 -16.67 -1.73 4.57
C ILE A 65 -16.85 -2.99 5.42
N SER A 66 -17.98 -3.12 6.12
CA SER A 66 -18.32 -4.32 6.90
C SER A 66 -18.68 -5.50 6.02
N GLU A 67 -19.37 -5.26 4.90
CA GLU A 67 -19.66 -6.27 3.89
C GLU A 67 -18.36 -6.78 3.25
N PHE A 68 -17.44 -5.88 2.89
CA PHE A 68 -16.11 -6.26 2.42
C PHE A 68 -15.38 -7.15 3.43
N PHE A 69 -15.42 -6.80 4.72
CA PHE A 69 -14.80 -7.61 5.78
C PHE A 69 -15.42 -9.00 5.94
N THR A 70 -16.72 -9.12 5.71
CA THR A 70 -17.49 -10.35 5.95
C THR A 70 -17.40 -11.29 4.75
N THR A 71 -17.50 -10.74 3.55
CA THR A 71 -17.54 -11.50 2.29
C THR A 71 -16.16 -11.73 1.68
N GLU A 72 -15.15 -10.97 2.13
CA GLU A 72 -13.83 -10.87 1.49
C GLU A 72 -13.94 -10.47 0.01
N LYS A 73 -15.00 -9.73 -0.35
CA LYS A 73 -15.26 -9.24 -1.70
C LYS A 73 -15.42 -7.73 -1.70
N LEU A 74 -14.60 -7.07 -2.52
CA LEU A 74 -14.66 -5.63 -2.68
C LEU A 74 -15.56 -5.30 -3.88
N GLU A 75 -16.46 -4.35 -3.68
CA GLU A 75 -17.33 -3.87 -4.74
C GLU A 75 -16.50 -3.40 -5.96
N LYS A 76 -16.81 -3.93 -7.14
CA LYS A 76 -15.96 -3.78 -8.34
C LYS A 76 -15.76 -2.32 -8.71
N SER A 77 -16.81 -1.51 -8.56
CA SER A 77 -16.78 -0.07 -8.86
C SER A 77 -15.76 0.70 -8.02
N ILE A 78 -15.50 0.25 -6.78
CA ILE A 78 -14.51 0.87 -5.89
C ILE A 78 -13.10 0.59 -6.41
N ASN A 79 -12.88 -0.61 -6.95
CA ASN A 79 -11.57 -1.08 -7.36
C ASN A 79 -11.19 -0.73 -8.81
N SER A 80 -12.08 -0.04 -9.53
CA SER A 80 -11.80 0.59 -10.81
C SER A 80 -11.09 1.94 -10.64
N SER A 81 -10.13 2.19 -11.52
CA SER A 81 -9.26 3.36 -11.47
C SER A 81 -8.97 3.93 -12.86
N PHE A 82 -8.45 5.15 -12.91
CA PHE A 82 -8.17 5.83 -14.17
C PHE A 82 -6.72 6.20 -14.25
N ILE A 83 -6.07 5.83 -15.34
CA ILE A 83 -4.68 6.21 -15.59
C ILE A 83 -4.69 7.41 -16.53
N THR A 84 -4.22 8.54 -16.03
CA THR A 84 -3.97 9.74 -16.84
C THR A 84 -2.48 10.00 -16.94
N LEU A 85 -2.04 10.64 -18.03
CA LEU A 85 -0.64 10.95 -18.28
C LEU A 85 -0.36 12.40 -17.91
N ILE A 86 0.58 12.62 -16.99
CA ILE A 86 1.08 13.95 -16.65
C ILE A 86 2.44 14.18 -17.33
N PRO A 87 2.61 15.25 -18.12
CA PRO A 87 3.90 15.63 -18.69
C PRO A 87 4.98 15.82 -17.62
N LYS A 88 6.18 15.26 -17.83
CA LYS A 88 7.38 15.54 -17.02
C LYS A 88 8.13 16.79 -17.51
N VAL A 89 7.92 17.13 -18.78
CA VAL A 89 8.61 18.19 -19.52
C VAL A 89 7.58 19.01 -20.29
N GLU A 90 7.94 20.22 -20.69
CA GLU A 90 7.03 21.19 -21.32
C GLU A 90 6.47 20.70 -22.67
N ASN A 91 7.32 20.08 -23.50
CA ASN A 91 6.96 19.56 -24.82
C ASN A 91 7.23 18.05 -24.89
N PRO A 92 6.36 17.21 -24.28
CA PRO A 92 6.58 15.78 -24.22
C PRO A 92 6.33 15.15 -25.61
N ILE A 93 7.34 14.47 -26.15
CA ILE A 93 7.26 13.79 -27.46
C ILE A 93 7.17 12.27 -27.26
N GLU A 94 7.96 11.73 -26.34
CA GLU A 94 7.99 10.30 -26.06
C GLU A 94 7.09 9.90 -24.90
N ILE A 95 6.60 8.65 -24.89
CA ILE A 95 5.82 8.12 -23.75
C ILE A 95 6.61 8.13 -22.44
N SER A 96 7.95 8.02 -22.53
CA SER A 96 8.89 8.12 -21.41
C SER A 96 8.82 9.49 -20.72
N ASN A 97 8.40 10.53 -21.45
CA ASN A 97 8.27 11.91 -20.99
C ASN A 97 7.00 12.12 -20.15
N PHE A 98 6.12 11.12 -20.04
CA PHE A 98 4.94 11.18 -19.21
C PHE A 98 5.10 10.37 -17.91
N ARG A 99 4.41 10.81 -16.86
CA ARG A 99 4.16 10.02 -15.65
C ARG A 99 2.72 9.52 -15.70
N PRO A 100 2.48 8.20 -15.72
CA PRO A 100 1.15 7.70 -15.47
C PRO A 100 0.79 7.99 -14.01
N ILE A 101 -0.40 8.55 -13.79
CA ILE A 101 -0.99 8.72 -12.47
C ILE A 101 -2.29 7.94 -12.44
N CYS A 102 -2.39 7.06 -11.44
CA CYS A 102 -3.59 6.31 -11.15
C CYS A 102 -4.53 7.12 -10.22
N LEU A 103 -5.67 7.53 -10.75
CA LEU A 103 -6.75 8.17 -10.02
C LEU A 103 -7.70 7.08 -9.50
N VAL A 104 -7.71 6.90 -8.19
CA VAL A 104 -8.56 5.94 -7.48
C VAL A 104 -9.67 6.67 -6.73
N SER A 105 -10.81 6.00 -6.55
CA SER A 105 -11.97 6.53 -5.82
C SER A 105 -11.59 6.89 -4.38
N SER A 106 -12.34 7.82 -3.77
CA SER A 106 -12.13 8.13 -2.36
C SER A 106 -12.53 6.98 -1.45
N LEU A 107 -13.52 6.17 -1.85
CA LEU A 107 -13.88 4.93 -1.16
C LEU A 107 -12.70 3.96 -1.10
N TYR A 108 -11.98 3.74 -2.21
CA TYR A 108 -10.77 2.92 -2.24
C TYR A 108 -9.72 3.45 -1.25
N LYS A 109 -9.51 4.77 -1.21
CA LYS A 109 -8.57 5.41 -0.26
C LYS A 109 -8.99 5.20 1.19
N ILE A 110 -10.29 5.21 1.49
CA ILE A 110 -10.81 4.96 2.84
C ILE A 110 -10.54 3.52 3.24
N VAL A 111 -10.88 2.54 2.38
CA VAL A 111 -10.59 1.11 2.61
C VAL A 111 -9.10 0.88 2.82
N SER A 112 -8.26 1.43 1.93
CA SER A 112 -6.79 1.42 2.05
C SER A 112 -6.32 1.92 3.40
N LYS A 113 -6.92 3.03 3.86
CA LYS A 113 -6.53 3.69 5.10
C LYS A 113 -6.94 2.87 6.32
N VAL A 114 -8.12 2.25 6.31
CA VAL A 114 -8.56 1.32 7.36
C VAL A 114 -7.58 0.14 7.45
N LEU A 115 -7.33 -0.55 6.34
CA LEU A 115 -6.42 -1.70 6.29
C LEU A 115 -4.98 -1.33 6.72
N SER A 116 -4.43 -0.24 6.18
CA SER A 116 -3.07 0.19 6.52
C SER A 116 -2.91 0.63 7.97
N ARG A 117 -3.97 1.14 8.62
CA ARG A 117 -3.94 1.47 10.05
C ARG A 117 -3.78 0.20 10.90
N ARG A 118 -4.55 -0.86 10.62
CA ARG A 118 -4.39 -2.15 11.32
C ARG A 118 -3.03 -2.76 11.10
N LEU A 119 -2.58 -2.81 9.83
CA LEU A 119 -1.27 -3.35 9.48
C LEU A 119 -0.14 -2.61 10.20
N ARG A 120 -0.24 -1.28 10.31
CA ARG A 120 0.77 -0.46 10.99
C ARG A 120 0.98 -0.83 12.46
N GLU A 121 -0.05 -1.31 13.15
CA GLU A 121 0.05 -1.69 14.57
C GLU A 121 0.81 -3.00 14.80
N ILE A 122 1.03 -3.79 13.73
CA ILE A 122 1.66 -5.12 13.81
C ILE A 122 2.94 -5.23 12.97
N VAL A 123 3.11 -4.40 11.93
CA VAL A 123 4.20 -4.53 10.95
C VAL A 123 5.60 -4.53 11.59
N ARG A 124 5.77 -3.83 12.72
CA ARG A 124 7.03 -3.77 13.47
C ARG A 124 7.50 -5.12 13.99
N GLU A 125 6.58 -6.06 14.28
CA GLU A 125 6.92 -7.38 14.80
C GLU A 125 7.49 -8.29 13.70
N VAL A 126 7.07 -8.09 12.44
CA VAL A 126 7.48 -8.93 11.31
C VAL A 126 8.67 -8.38 10.52
N VAL A 127 8.88 -7.05 10.55
CA VAL A 127 9.99 -6.44 9.81
C VAL A 127 11.32 -6.51 10.58
N SER A 128 12.42 -6.53 9.82
CA SER A 128 13.76 -6.43 10.39
C SER A 128 13.95 -5.11 11.14
N ASP A 129 14.77 -5.14 12.20
CA ASP A 129 15.14 -3.94 12.96
C ASP A 129 16.00 -2.98 12.14
N THR A 130 16.65 -3.48 11.09
CA THR A 130 17.43 -2.69 10.13
C THR A 130 16.59 -1.93 9.10
N GLN A 131 15.28 -2.17 9.01
CA GLN A 131 14.41 -1.44 8.08
C GLN A 131 14.06 -0.05 8.63
N CYS A 132 14.63 1.01 8.06
CA CYS A 132 14.50 2.37 8.58
C CYS A 132 13.30 3.16 8.07
N VAL A 133 12.71 2.75 6.94
CA VAL A 133 11.66 3.50 6.24
C VAL A 133 10.32 2.77 6.27
N PHE A 134 9.23 3.53 6.18
CA PHE A 134 7.84 3.06 6.18
C PHE A 134 7.36 2.37 7.47
N ILE A 135 8.16 2.44 8.54
CA ILE A 135 7.80 1.96 9.86
C ILE A 135 7.60 3.17 10.76
N ARG A 136 6.44 3.27 11.43
CA ARG A 136 6.16 4.34 12.38
C ARG A 136 7.34 4.45 13.35
N GLY A 137 7.77 5.65 13.70
CA GLY A 137 8.85 5.90 14.67
C GLY A 137 10.27 5.52 14.23
N ARG A 138 10.47 5.07 12.98
CA ARG A 138 11.80 4.99 12.34
C ARG A 138 11.92 6.07 11.29
N GLN A 139 13.10 6.66 11.15
CA GLN A 139 13.38 7.76 10.23
C GLN A 139 14.43 7.35 9.20
N ILE A 140 14.40 8.01 8.03
CA ILE A 140 15.39 7.76 6.98
C ILE A 140 16.82 8.04 7.45
N ILE A 141 16.99 8.98 8.38
CA ILE A 141 18.29 9.35 8.95
C ILE A 141 18.90 8.24 9.80
N ASP A 142 18.08 7.39 10.42
CA ASP A 142 18.56 6.24 11.20
C ASP A 142 19.35 5.27 10.30
N GLY A 143 18.88 5.09 9.04
CA GLY A 143 19.56 4.25 8.06
C GLY A 143 20.89 4.85 7.59
N VAL A 144 20.93 6.17 7.42
CA VAL A 144 22.17 6.89 7.08
C VAL A 144 23.18 6.78 8.22
N LEU A 145 22.73 6.94 9.47
CA LEU A 145 23.58 6.82 10.64
C LEU A 145 24.14 5.40 10.78
N MET A 146 23.30 4.36 10.68
CA MET A 146 23.75 2.97 10.73
C MET A 146 24.78 2.66 9.64
N ALA A 147 24.57 3.12 8.41
CA ALA A 147 25.53 2.93 7.32
C ALA A 147 26.87 3.63 7.62
N ASN A 148 26.83 4.86 8.15
CA ASN A 148 28.04 5.60 8.51
C ASN A 148 28.82 4.92 9.64
N GLU A 149 28.14 4.45 10.69
CA GLU A 149 28.77 3.73 11.80
C GLU A 149 29.40 2.41 11.35
N LEU A 150 28.72 1.65 10.48
CA LEU A 150 29.28 0.42 9.90
C LEU A 150 30.57 0.71 9.11
N ILE A 151 30.56 1.74 8.26
CA ILE A 151 31.75 2.16 7.51
C ILE A 151 32.87 2.62 8.45
N HIS A 152 32.53 3.36 9.51
CA HIS A 152 33.51 3.84 10.48
C HIS A 152 34.16 2.71 11.29
N LEU A 153 33.36 1.75 11.78
CA LEU A 153 33.83 0.59 12.52
C LEU A 153 34.81 -0.25 11.69
N GLU A 154 34.48 -0.51 10.42
CA GLU A 154 35.36 -1.27 9.54
C GLU A 154 36.65 -0.51 9.23
N LYS A 155 36.60 0.82 9.01
CA LYS A 155 37.82 1.63 8.87
C LYS A 155 38.72 1.58 10.10
N LYS A 156 38.14 1.50 11.31
CA LYS A 156 38.89 1.45 12.58
C LYS A 156 39.54 0.10 12.85
N LYS A 157 38.99 -1.00 12.34
CA LYS A 157 39.54 -2.37 12.54
C LYS A 157 40.90 -2.60 11.86
N GLY A 158 41.30 -1.75 10.92
CA GLY A 158 42.68 -1.72 10.39
C GLY A 158 43.12 -2.97 9.62
N GLY A 159 42.18 -3.75 9.07
CA GLY A 159 42.50 -4.92 8.26
C GLY A 159 42.98 -4.53 6.86
N ASP A 160 43.94 -5.30 6.32
CA ASP A 160 44.56 -5.10 4.99
C ASP A 160 43.62 -5.44 3.81
N GLY A 161 42.40 -5.90 4.11
CA GLY A 161 41.35 -6.19 3.12
C GLY A 161 40.53 -4.95 2.78
N GLY A 162 40.43 -4.62 1.49
CA GLY A 162 39.48 -3.60 1.02
C GLY A 162 38.03 -3.99 1.33
N TYR A 163 37.16 -3.00 1.55
CA TYR A 163 35.74 -3.21 1.80
C TYR A 163 34.90 -2.93 0.54
N LEU A 164 33.84 -3.72 0.35
CA LEU A 164 32.88 -3.57 -0.75
C LEU A 164 31.51 -3.18 -0.20
N ILE A 165 30.94 -2.10 -0.72
CA ILE A 165 29.54 -1.72 -0.46
C ILE A 165 28.70 -2.17 -1.65
N PHE A 166 27.74 -3.05 -1.39
CA PHE A 166 26.80 -3.52 -2.39
C PHE A 166 25.49 -2.74 -2.31
N LYS A 167 25.21 -1.90 -3.32
CA LYS A 167 23.99 -1.11 -3.42
C LYS A 167 23.03 -1.78 -4.42
N LEU A 168 21.89 -2.22 -3.91
CA LEU A 168 20.78 -2.77 -4.70
C LEU A 168 19.67 -1.75 -4.85
N ASP A 169 19.05 -1.71 -6.03
CA ASP A 169 17.84 -0.95 -6.30
C ASP A 169 16.87 -1.76 -7.16
N PHE A 170 15.57 -1.60 -6.91
CA PHE A 170 14.52 -2.35 -7.60
C PHE A 170 13.84 -1.46 -8.65
N SER A 171 13.94 -1.85 -9.92
CA SER A 171 13.21 -1.16 -10.99
C SER A 171 11.70 -1.35 -10.82
N LYS A 172 10.97 -0.23 -10.73
CA LYS A 172 9.51 -0.19 -10.61
C LYS A 172 8.99 -1.12 -9.50
N ALA A 173 9.57 -1.01 -8.30
CA ALA A 173 9.31 -1.92 -7.18
C ALA A 173 7.81 -2.18 -6.94
N TYR A 174 6.97 -1.14 -7.00
CA TYR A 174 5.53 -1.26 -6.80
C TYR A 174 4.81 -1.92 -7.99
N ASP A 175 5.23 -1.70 -9.24
CA ASP A 175 4.58 -2.28 -10.42
C ASP A 175 4.95 -3.75 -10.65
N CYS A 176 6.04 -4.21 -10.03
CA CYS A 176 6.62 -5.53 -10.25
C CYS A 176 6.26 -6.56 -9.16
N VAL A 177 5.54 -6.16 -8.10
CA VAL A 177 5.17 -7.07 -7.00
C VAL A 177 4.23 -8.17 -7.50
N ARG A 178 4.69 -9.41 -7.43
CA ARG A 178 3.87 -10.59 -7.70
C ARG A 178 2.96 -10.89 -6.51
N TRP A 179 1.65 -11.02 -6.75
CA TRP A 179 0.67 -11.22 -5.69
C TRP A 179 0.77 -12.59 -5.03
N ASP A 180 1.06 -13.64 -5.79
CA ASP A 180 1.29 -14.99 -5.27
C ASP A 180 2.54 -15.05 -4.36
N PHE A 181 3.59 -14.32 -4.73
CA PHE A 181 4.76 -14.16 -3.86
C PHE A 181 4.44 -13.37 -2.59
N LEU A 182 3.65 -12.29 -2.71
CA LEU A 182 3.23 -11.51 -1.55
C LEU A 182 2.37 -12.33 -0.59
N GLU A 183 1.44 -13.13 -1.11
CA GLU A 183 0.65 -14.09 -0.33
C GLU A 183 1.55 -15.08 0.42
N LEU A 184 2.52 -15.66 -0.28
CA LEU A 184 3.48 -16.59 0.33
C LEU A 184 4.24 -15.94 1.50
N VAL A 185 4.73 -14.71 1.31
CA VAL A 185 5.43 -13.97 2.38
C VAL A 185 4.50 -13.68 3.56
N MET A 186 3.26 -13.23 3.32
CA MET A 186 2.28 -13.00 4.39
C MET A 186 1.96 -14.31 5.13
N CYS A 187 1.82 -15.42 4.41
CA CYS A 187 1.61 -16.74 5.01
C CYS A 187 2.79 -17.14 5.92
N LYS A 188 4.03 -16.98 5.44
CA LYS A 188 5.25 -17.29 6.21
C LYS A 188 5.46 -16.36 7.42
N MET A 189 4.99 -15.12 7.37
CA MET A 189 4.97 -14.19 8.50
C MET A 189 3.84 -14.47 9.52
N GLY A 190 2.97 -15.45 9.23
CA GLY A 190 1.90 -15.87 10.13
C GLY A 190 0.62 -15.04 10.04
N PHE A 191 0.43 -14.22 8.99
CA PHE A 191 -0.85 -13.52 8.79
C PHE A 191 -1.97 -14.53 8.57
N VAL A 192 -3.08 -14.38 9.28
CA VAL A 192 -4.27 -15.25 9.18
C VAL A 192 -4.92 -15.21 7.80
N ASP A 193 -5.57 -16.30 7.42
CA ASP A 193 -6.20 -16.51 6.10
C ASP A 193 -7.13 -15.37 5.72
N LYS A 194 -8.01 -14.96 6.64
CA LYS A 194 -8.93 -13.84 6.44
C LYS A 194 -8.22 -12.54 6.05
N TRP A 195 -7.14 -12.19 6.74
CA TRP A 195 -6.39 -10.98 6.42
C TRP A 195 -5.72 -11.07 5.06
N ARG A 196 -5.13 -12.24 4.73
CA ARG A 196 -4.53 -12.47 3.41
C ARG A 196 -5.58 -12.38 2.30
N GLY A 197 -6.77 -12.94 2.52
CA GLY A 197 -7.93 -12.84 1.62
C GLY A 197 -8.34 -11.39 1.35
N LEU A 198 -8.52 -10.58 2.40
CA LEU A 198 -8.82 -9.15 2.27
C LEU A 198 -7.76 -8.40 1.47
N MET A 199 -6.48 -8.64 1.76
CA MET A 199 -5.36 -8.00 1.06
C MET A 199 -5.31 -8.41 -0.41
N LEU A 200 -5.48 -9.71 -0.69
CA LEU A 200 -5.47 -10.24 -2.05
C LEU A 200 -6.66 -9.74 -2.86
N GLU A 201 -7.87 -9.75 -2.32
CA GLU A 201 -9.04 -9.19 -2.99
C GLU A 201 -8.82 -7.71 -3.32
N TYR A 202 -8.33 -6.93 -2.35
CA TYR A 202 -8.07 -5.50 -2.51
C TYR A 202 -7.05 -5.19 -3.61
N ILE A 203 -5.96 -5.94 -3.71
CA ILE A 203 -4.91 -5.69 -4.73
C ILE A 203 -5.18 -6.36 -6.08
N SER A 204 -5.79 -7.55 -6.10
CA SER A 204 -5.83 -8.39 -7.30
C SER A 204 -7.04 -8.16 -8.20
N THR A 205 -8.14 -7.62 -7.64
CA THR A 205 -9.35 -7.27 -8.42
C THR A 205 -9.28 -5.88 -9.03
N ALA A 206 -8.11 -5.26 -8.95
CA ALA A 206 -7.75 -3.99 -9.52
C ALA A 206 -8.06 -3.90 -11.02
N ARG A 207 -8.77 -2.83 -11.41
CA ARG A 207 -9.00 -2.50 -12.82
C ARG A 207 -8.63 -1.07 -13.13
N ALA A 208 -8.22 -0.84 -14.37
CA ALA A 208 -7.86 0.48 -14.86
C ALA A 208 -8.44 0.75 -16.25
N THR A 209 -8.77 2.01 -16.46
CA THR A 209 -9.07 2.58 -17.78
C THR A 209 -8.07 3.69 -18.06
N MET A 210 -7.49 3.71 -19.25
CA MET A 210 -6.56 4.77 -19.64
C MET A 210 -7.35 5.95 -20.21
N ILE A 211 -7.06 7.16 -19.74
CA ILE A 211 -7.62 8.41 -20.25
C ILE A 211 -6.55 9.13 -21.04
N LEU A 212 -6.80 9.32 -22.34
CA LEU A 212 -5.93 10.05 -23.26
C LEU A 212 -6.73 11.16 -23.93
N ASN A 213 -6.35 12.42 -23.71
CA ASN A 213 -7.00 13.60 -24.30
C ASN A 213 -8.54 13.59 -24.13
N GLY A 214 -9.02 13.19 -22.95
CA GLY A 214 -10.44 13.10 -22.64
C GLY A 214 -11.16 11.85 -23.16
N SER A 215 -10.50 11.01 -23.96
CA SER A 215 -11.04 9.73 -24.45
C SER A 215 -10.62 8.58 -23.54
N SER A 216 -11.55 7.66 -23.25
CA SER A 216 -11.29 6.47 -22.44
C SER A 216 -10.99 5.23 -23.29
N SER A 217 -10.03 4.43 -22.85
CA SER A 217 -9.79 3.10 -23.40
C SER A 217 -10.86 2.10 -22.93
N LYS A 218 -10.75 0.85 -23.41
CA LYS A 218 -11.40 -0.28 -22.72
C LYS A 218 -10.76 -0.48 -21.35
N GLU A 219 -11.57 -0.90 -20.38
CA GLU A 219 -11.08 -1.29 -19.05
C GLU A 219 -10.23 -2.56 -19.14
N PHE A 220 -9.14 -2.62 -18.39
CA PHE A 220 -8.27 -3.78 -18.28
C PHE A 220 -7.95 -4.10 -16.83
N SER A 221 -7.60 -5.36 -16.55
CA SER A 221 -7.24 -5.83 -15.22
C SER A 221 -5.72 -5.84 -15.03
N PHE A 222 -5.28 -5.58 -13.81
CA PHE A 222 -3.87 -5.77 -13.46
C PHE A 222 -3.58 -7.26 -13.23
N HIS A 223 -2.31 -7.63 -13.37
CA HIS A 223 -1.85 -9.01 -13.13
C HIS A 223 -0.75 -9.09 -12.05
N ARG A 224 -0.22 -7.92 -11.65
CA ARG A 224 0.80 -7.72 -10.63
C ARG A 224 0.85 -6.24 -10.23
N GLY A 225 1.56 -5.96 -9.15
CA GLY A 225 1.88 -4.64 -8.66
C GLY A 225 0.93 -4.14 -7.56
N LEU A 226 1.22 -2.95 -7.04
CA LEU A 226 0.50 -2.29 -5.95
C LEU A 226 0.12 -0.88 -6.40
N ARG A 227 -1.13 -0.45 -6.14
CA ARG A 227 -1.67 0.88 -6.52
C ARG A 227 -1.87 1.78 -5.32
#